data_AF-A0A562NBF4-F1
#
_entry.id   AF-A0A562NBF4-F1
#
_cell.length_a   1.000
_cell.length_b   1.000
_cell.length_c   1.000
_cell.angle_alpha   90.00
_cell.angle_beta   90.00
_cell.angle_gamma   90.00
#
_symmetry.space_group_name_H-M   'P 1'
#
loop_
_entity.id
_entity.type
_entity.pdbx_description
1 polymer ?
#
loop_
_entity_poly.entity_id
_entity_poly.type
_entity_poly.pdbx_seq_one_letter_code
_entity_poly.pdbx_strand_id
1 'polypeptide(L)'
;MTITIRVEGAQPEEIVRGLLAAQEVFDKASVTPDQAAMARFVVEGWDIRGFAGKVPEEELAICTVWDEADQAAVQACCAGWPADKVPRSAELELVREPQRFRFTSEEERSEWLFQTADAGILEEMCEEGYFNDGRPEDEVAFLLDDWDFERLTEGQRKLYDERIYPLMRIWFFERERFEGEYARRREEWPRDLPHDNRQLSLFAA
;
A
#
# COMPACT_ATOMS: atom_id res chain seq x y z
N MET A 1 -16.68 5.87 -4.47
CA MET A 1 -15.82 4.69 -4.67
C MET A 1 -14.44 5.21 -4.99
N THR A 2 -13.39 4.40 -4.92
CA THR A 2 -12.05 4.79 -5.39
C THR A 2 -11.54 3.81 -6.42
N ILE A 3 -10.53 4.24 -7.17
CA ILE A 3 -9.82 3.37 -8.10
C ILE A 3 -8.62 2.74 -7.41
N THR A 4 -8.33 1.50 -7.79
CA THR A 4 -7.08 0.81 -7.45
C THR A 4 -6.53 0.12 -8.70
N ILE A 5 -5.23 -0.19 -8.70
CA ILE A 5 -4.57 -0.96 -9.75
C ILE A 5 -3.80 -2.14 -9.13
N ARG A 6 -3.56 -3.18 -9.91
CA ARG A 6 -2.70 -4.32 -9.57
C ARG A 6 -1.69 -4.54 -10.68
N VAL A 7 -0.43 -4.23 -10.39
CA VAL A 7 0.71 -4.47 -11.29
C VAL A 7 1.71 -5.34 -10.56
N GLU A 8 1.95 -6.55 -11.08
CA GLU A 8 2.87 -7.51 -10.47
C GLU A 8 4.30 -6.96 -10.43
N GLY A 9 4.89 -6.90 -9.24
CA GLY A 9 6.26 -6.41 -9.01
C GLY A 9 6.39 -4.88 -8.89
N ALA A 10 5.28 -4.13 -8.96
CA ALA A 10 5.31 -2.68 -8.80
C ALA A 10 5.50 -2.27 -7.34
N GLN A 11 6.40 -1.31 -7.14
CA GLN A 11 6.63 -0.68 -5.83
C GLN A 11 5.48 0.31 -5.50
N PRO A 12 5.25 0.63 -4.22
CA PRO A 12 4.18 1.53 -3.80
C PRO A 12 4.17 2.88 -4.53
N GLU A 13 5.33 3.50 -4.76
CA GLU A 13 5.45 4.78 -5.45
C GLU A 13 5.05 4.66 -6.92
N GLU A 14 5.36 3.52 -7.55
CA GLU A 14 4.99 3.23 -8.92
C GLU A 14 3.46 3.06 -9.03
N ILE A 15 2.85 2.38 -8.06
CA ILE A 15 1.39 2.25 -7.97
C ILE A 15 0.74 3.63 -7.82
N VAL A 16 1.27 4.51 -6.95
CA VAL A 16 0.77 5.87 -6.78
C VAL A 16 0.85 6.68 -8.07
N ARG A 17 1.97 6.60 -8.82
CA ARG A 17 2.07 7.25 -10.14
C ARG A 17 1.00 6.75 -11.11
N GLY A 18 0.75 5.45 -11.13
CA GLY A 18 -0.30 4.85 -11.96
C GLY A 18 -1.70 5.37 -11.60
N LEU A 19 -2.03 5.41 -10.31
CA LEU A 19 -3.33 5.90 -9.83
C LEU A 19 -3.55 7.39 -10.14
N LEU A 20 -2.53 8.22 -9.96
CA LEU A 20 -2.60 9.64 -10.30
C LEU A 20 -2.82 9.85 -11.80
N ALA A 21 -2.14 9.07 -12.64
CA ALA A 21 -2.31 9.14 -14.10
C ALA A 21 -3.71 8.70 -14.55
N ALA A 22 -4.26 7.62 -13.97
CA ALA A 22 -5.63 7.20 -14.23
C ALA A 22 -6.65 8.25 -13.78
N GLN A 23 -6.47 8.83 -12.59
CA GLN A 23 -7.35 9.89 -12.10
C GLN A 23 -7.33 11.13 -13.01
N GLU A 24 -6.16 11.51 -13.54
CA GLU A 24 -6.05 12.64 -14.46
C GLU A 24 -6.83 12.41 -15.77
N VAL A 25 -6.92 11.17 -16.26
CA VAL A 25 -7.73 10.83 -17.44
C VAL A 25 -9.22 11.05 -17.16
N PHE A 26 -9.71 10.56 -16.01
CA PHE A 26 -11.09 10.78 -15.57
C PHE A 26 -11.42 12.26 -15.44
N ASP A 27 -10.52 13.04 -14.82
CA ASP A 27 -10.69 14.47 -14.62
C ASP A 27 -10.75 15.24 -15.94
N LYS A 28 -9.84 14.92 -16.89
CA LYS A 28 -9.83 15.53 -18.24
C LYS A 28 -11.09 15.22 -19.02
N ALA A 29 -11.61 14.00 -18.90
CA ALA A 29 -12.84 13.58 -19.53
C ALA A 29 -14.10 14.14 -18.84
N SER A 30 -13.97 14.74 -17.64
CA SER A 30 -15.09 15.11 -16.78
C SER A 30 -16.04 13.93 -16.48
N VAL A 31 -15.46 12.74 -16.35
CA VAL A 31 -16.15 11.48 -16.08
C VAL A 31 -15.63 10.95 -14.75
N THR A 32 -16.51 10.66 -13.80
CA THR A 32 -16.07 10.04 -12.53
C THR A 32 -15.80 8.55 -12.72
N PRO A 33 -14.91 7.94 -11.91
CA PRO A 33 -14.70 6.50 -11.92
C PRO A 33 -15.99 5.69 -11.71
N ASP A 34 -16.88 6.16 -10.82
CA ASP A 34 -18.21 5.56 -10.60
C ASP A 34 -19.07 5.55 -11.88
N GLN A 35 -19.08 6.65 -12.64
CA GLN A 35 -19.79 6.73 -13.92
C GLN A 35 -19.19 5.78 -14.95
N ALA A 36 -17.86 5.71 -15.02
CA ALA A 36 -17.17 4.87 -15.96
C ALA A 36 -17.35 3.37 -15.67
N ALA A 37 -17.31 2.95 -14.40
CA ALA A 37 -17.61 1.58 -14.03
C ALA A 37 -19.09 1.21 -14.28
N MET A 38 -20.02 2.14 -14.01
CA MET A 38 -21.44 1.91 -14.32
C MET A 38 -21.67 1.75 -15.82
N ALA A 39 -21.01 2.57 -16.65
CA ALA A 39 -21.06 2.43 -18.09
C ALA A 39 -20.55 1.06 -18.55
N ARG A 40 -19.42 0.58 -17.99
CA ARG A 40 -18.92 -0.78 -18.26
C ARG A 40 -19.94 -1.84 -17.89
N PHE A 41 -20.57 -1.75 -16.72
CA PHE A 41 -21.62 -2.68 -16.32
C PHE A 41 -22.80 -2.71 -17.30
N VAL A 42 -23.21 -1.55 -17.83
CA VAL A 42 -24.28 -1.46 -18.84
C VAL A 42 -23.85 -2.11 -20.15
N VAL A 43 -22.63 -1.84 -20.63
CA VAL A 43 -22.08 -2.39 -21.88
C VAL A 43 -21.85 -3.90 -21.77
N GLU A 44 -21.25 -4.38 -20.69
CA GLU A 44 -21.08 -5.82 -20.41
C GLU A 44 -22.44 -6.51 -20.30
N GLY A 45 -23.42 -5.89 -19.65
CA GLY A 45 -24.78 -6.41 -19.61
C GLY A 45 -25.42 -6.49 -21.00
N TRP A 46 -25.11 -5.55 -21.89
CA TRP A 46 -25.57 -5.58 -23.29
C TRP A 46 -24.90 -6.69 -24.10
N ASP A 47 -23.59 -6.90 -23.92
CA ASP A 47 -22.83 -8.02 -24.50
C ASP A 47 -23.36 -9.39 -24.02
N ILE A 48 -23.55 -9.57 -22.71
CA ILE A 48 -24.10 -10.80 -22.11
C ILE A 48 -25.48 -11.16 -22.70
N ARG A 49 -26.27 -10.17 -23.11
CA ARG A 49 -27.58 -10.37 -23.77
C ARG A 49 -27.46 -10.63 -25.28
N GLY A 50 -26.26 -10.81 -25.81
CA GLY A 50 -25.99 -11.01 -27.23
C GLY A 50 -26.20 -9.74 -28.06
N PHE A 51 -25.87 -8.57 -27.51
CA PHE A 51 -26.03 -7.26 -28.15
C PHE A 51 -27.48 -6.91 -28.53
N ALA A 52 -28.46 -7.51 -27.85
CA ALA A 52 -29.87 -7.27 -28.13
C ALA A 52 -30.34 -5.89 -27.62
N GLY A 53 -31.16 -5.20 -28.43
CA GLY A 53 -31.79 -3.93 -28.08
C GLY A 53 -31.07 -2.70 -28.64
N LYS A 54 -31.30 -1.53 -28.03
CA LYS A 54 -30.66 -0.27 -28.42
C LYS A 54 -29.18 -0.30 -27.99
N VAL A 55 -28.29 0.12 -28.88
CA VAL A 55 -26.86 0.30 -28.57
C VAL A 55 -26.70 1.40 -27.50
N PRO A 56 -25.99 1.13 -26.40
CA PRO A 56 -25.70 2.12 -25.36
C PRO A 56 -24.52 3.00 -25.78
N GLU A 57 -24.72 3.86 -26.78
CA GLU A 57 -23.66 4.67 -27.41
C GLU A 57 -22.96 5.61 -26.42
N GLU A 58 -23.71 6.19 -25.47
CA GLU A 58 -23.17 7.08 -24.45
C GLU A 58 -22.26 6.30 -23.48
N GLU A 59 -22.69 5.12 -23.05
CA GLU A 59 -21.92 4.26 -22.18
C GLU A 59 -20.69 3.67 -22.88
N LEU A 60 -20.77 3.36 -24.18
CA LEU A 60 -19.60 2.94 -24.97
C LEU A 60 -18.51 4.03 -25.02
N ALA A 61 -18.90 5.29 -25.20
CA ALA A 61 -17.96 6.42 -25.16
C ALA A 61 -17.33 6.56 -23.77
N ILE A 62 -18.12 6.42 -22.71
CA ILE A 62 -17.64 6.48 -21.32
C ILE A 62 -16.73 5.28 -20.98
N CYS A 63 -17.00 4.07 -21.51
CA CYS A 63 -16.13 2.90 -21.32
C CYS A 63 -14.73 3.12 -21.88
N THR A 64 -14.64 3.84 -23.01
CA THR A 64 -13.35 4.18 -23.63
C THR A 64 -12.48 4.99 -22.66
N VAL A 65 -13.08 5.87 -21.85
CA VAL A 65 -12.37 6.63 -20.80
C VAL A 65 -11.77 5.71 -19.74
N TRP A 66 -12.45 4.62 -19.37
CA TRP A 66 -11.90 3.63 -18.44
C TRP A 66 -10.69 2.91 -19.04
N ASP A 67 -10.78 2.49 -20.30
CA ASP A 67 -9.67 1.81 -20.98
C ASP A 67 -8.47 2.77 -21.13
N GLU A 68 -8.70 4.04 -21.44
CA GLU A 68 -7.68 5.08 -21.46
C GLU A 68 -7.04 5.29 -20.08
N ALA A 69 -7.84 5.30 -19.01
CA ALA A 69 -7.36 5.44 -17.64
C ALA A 69 -6.50 4.23 -17.21
N ASP A 70 -6.91 3.01 -17.56
CA ASP A 70 -6.14 1.78 -17.30
C ASP A 70 -4.79 1.81 -18.03
N GLN A 71 -4.78 2.23 -19.31
CA GLN A 71 -3.54 2.37 -20.07
C GLN A 71 -2.62 3.47 -19.53
N ALA A 72 -3.19 4.61 -19.11
CA ALA A 72 -2.42 5.67 -18.47
C ALA A 72 -1.79 5.19 -17.17
N ALA A 73 -2.51 4.39 -16.37
CA ALA A 73 -1.98 3.78 -15.17
C ALA A 73 -0.79 2.84 -15.47
N VAL A 74 -0.89 1.95 -16.46
CA VAL A 74 0.23 1.07 -16.86
C VAL A 74 1.46 1.89 -17.21
N GLN A 75 1.30 2.90 -18.08
CA GLN A 75 2.41 3.69 -18.60
C GLN A 75 3.13 4.46 -17.50
N ALA A 76 2.38 5.05 -16.57
CA ALA A 76 2.94 5.84 -15.47
C ALA A 76 3.50 4.96 -14.34
N CYS A 77 2.85 3.83 -14.06
CA CYS A 77 3.31 2.87 -13.06
C CYS A 77 4.65 2.26 -13.49
N CYS A 78 4.67 1.62 -14.65
CA CYS A 78 5.81 0.88 -15.18
C CYS A 78 6.86 1.78 -15.89
N ALA A 79 6.88 3.08 -15.57
CA ALA A 79 7.81 4.02 -16.17
C ALA A 79 9.27 3.59 -15.86
N GLY A 80 10.02 3.23 -16.90
CA GLY A 80 11.41 2.77 -16.77
C GLY A 80 11.57 1.24 -16.70
N TRP A 81 10.48 0.48 -16.75
CA TRP A 81 10.54 -0.97 -16.77
C TRP A 81 11.03 -1.54 -18.12
N PRO A 82 11.64 -2.74 -18.13
CA PRO A 82 11.87 -3.49 -19.36
C PRO A 82 10.56 -3.77 -20.09
N ALA A 83 10.54 -3.62 -21.43
CA ALA A 83 9.31 -3.74 -22.22
C ALA A 83 8.62 -5.12 -22.11
N ASP A 84 9.37 -6.18 -21.83
CA ASP A 84 8.87 -7.53 -21.59
C ASP A 84 8.21 -7.71 -20.22
N LYS A 85 8.43 -6.77 -19.29
CA LYS A 85 7.84 -6.76 -17.95
C LYS A 85 6.65 -5.82 -17.82
N VAL A 86 6.39 -4.96 -18.80
CA VAL A 86 5.23 -4.06 -18.78
C VAL A 86 3.97 -4.87 -19.08
N PRO A 87 2.99 -4.96 -18.16
CA PRO A 87 1.74 -5.66 -18.43
C PRO A 87 0.90 -4.89 -19.45
N ARG A 88 -0.10 -5.57 -20.03
CA ARG A 88 -1.02 -4.93 -20.98
C ARG A 88 -2.09 -4.06 -20.31
N SER A 89 -2.32 -4.26 -19.02
CA SER A 89 -3.35 -3.61 -18.23
C SER A 89 -2.83 -3.43 -16.81
N ALA A 90 -3.33 -2.40 -16.13
CA ALA A 90 -3.03 -2.16 -14.72
C ALA A 90 -4.02 -2.88 -13.81
N GLU A 91 -4.94 -3.68 -14.37
CA GLU A 91 -6.09 -4.27 -13.67
C GLU A 91 -6.83 -3.18 -12.88
N LEU A 92 -7.15 -2.06 -13.54
CA LEU A 92 -7.87 -0.95 -12.94
C LEU A 92 -9.24 -1.41 -12.45
N GLU A 93 -9.51 -1.19 -11.16
CA GLU A 93 -10.74 -1.61 -10.48
C GLU A 93 -11.42 -0.44 -9.78
N LEU A 94 -12.76 -0.41 -9.82
CA LEU A 94 -13.56 0.43 -8.95
C LEU A 94 -13.87 -0.34 -7.66
N VAL A 95 -13.28 0.09 -6.56
CA VAL A 95 -13.51 -0.53 -5.27
C VAL A 95 -14.46 0.31 -4.44
N ARG A 96 -15.42 -0.35 -3.77
CA ARG A 96 -15.98 0.18 -2.53
C ARG A 96 -14.80 0.25 -1.60
N GLU A 97 -14.35 1.46 -1.33
CA GLU A 97 -13.42 1.72 -0.26
C GLU A 97 -13.68 0.74 0.91
N PRO A 98 -12.71 -0.09 1.34
CA PRO A 98 -12.53 -0.16 2.80
C PRO A 98 -12.31 1.29 3.23
N GLN A 99 -12.76 1.71 4.42
CA GLN A 99 -12.81 3.10 4.95
C GLN A 99 -11.50 3.96 4.89
N ARG A 100 -10.50 3.60 4.08
CA ARG A 100 -9.15 4.11 3.95
C ARG A 100 -8.95 5.31 3.01
N PHE A 101 -9.91 5.77 2.19
CA PHE A 101 -9.61 6.81 1.18
C PHE A 101 -10.56 8.01 1.10
N ARG A 102 -11.56 8.11 1.99
CA ARG A 102 -12.26 9.36 2.25
C ARG A 102 -11.53 10.15 3.31
N PHE A 103 -10.74 11.14 2.89
CA PHE A 103 -10.15 12.10 3.82
C PHE A 103 -11.16 13.21 4.13
N THR A 104 -11.77 13.13 5.31
CA THR A 104 -12.59 14.19 5.90
C THR A 104 -11.75 15.15 6.76
N SER A 105 -10.48 14.82 7.03
CA SER A 105 -9.49 15.70 7.67
C SER A 105 -8.05 15.45 7.18
N GLU A 106 -7.13 16.40 7.46
CA GLU A 106 -5.69 16.22 7.20
C GLU A 106 -5.08 15.08 8.04
N GLU A 107 -5.64 14.79 9.21
CA GLU A 107 -5.22 13.67 10.08
C GLU A 107 -5.50 12.32 9.41
N GLU A 108 -6.63 12.16 8.73
CA GLU A 108 -6.97 10.93 8.00
C GLU A 108 -6.09 10.73 6.76
N ARG A 109 -5.73 11.82 6.07
CA ARG A 109 -4.78 11.78 4.93
C ARG A 109 -3.39 11.39 5.40
N SER A 110 -2.95 11.97 6.50
CA SER A 110 -1.69 11.66 7.16
C SER A 110 -1.63 10.20 7.63
N GLU A 111 -2.69 9.70 8.25
CA GLU A 111 -2.83 8.29 8.68
C GLU A 111 -2.74 7.32 7.50
N TRP A 112 -3.37 7.66 6.38
CA TRP A 112 -3.31 6.83 5.19
C TRP A 112 -1.94 6.81 4.52
N LEU A 113 -1.27 7.98 4.43
CA LEU A 113 0.10 8.05 3.93
C LEU A 113 1.02 7.17 4.78
N PHE A 114 0.83 7.18 6.10
CA PHE A 114 1.54 6.29 7.02
C PHE A 114 1.23 4.81 6.76
N GLN A 115 -0.04 4.40 6.62
CA GLN A 115 -0.43 3.01 6.33
C GLN A 115 -0.02 2.52 4.93
N THR A 116 0.41 3.41 4.04
CA THR A 116 0.87 3.05 2.70
C THR A 116 2.40 3.02 2.64
N ALA A 117 3.05 3.83 3.48
CA ALA A 117 4.49 3.89 3.61
C ALA A 117 5.02 2.99 4.73
N ASP A 118 4.16 2.37 5.54
CA ASP A 118 4.51 1.55 6.69
C ASP A 118 5.53 0.45 6.30
N ALA A 119 5.33 -0.15 5.12
CA ALA A 119 6.28 -0.95 4.37
C ALA A 119 7.74 -0.46 4.46
N GLY A 120 8.00 0.71 3.87
CA GLY A 120 9.34 1.28 3.75
C GLY A 120 9.82 2.04 4.98
N ILE A 121 8.92 2.47 5.88
CA ILE A 121 9.32 3.21 7.08
C ILE A 121 10.16 2.32 8.00
N LEU A 122 9.74 1.08 8.22
CA LEU A 122 10.49 0.18 9.11
C LEU A 122 11.84 -0.20 8.52
N GLU A 123 11.90 -0.39 7.20
CA GLU A 123 13.15 -0.63 6.45
C GLU A 123 14.10 0.58 6.60
N GLU A 124 13.62 1.80 6.34
CA GLU A 124 14.40 3.05 6.48
C GLU A 124 14.96 3.21 7.91
N MET A 125 14.14 2.92 8.93
CA MET A 125 14.59 2.94 10.32
C MET A 125 15.72 1.94 10.59
N CYS A 126 15.60 0.71 10.09
CA CYS A 126 16.64 -0.31 10.22
C CYS A 126 17.92 0.09 9.49
N GLU A 127 17.83 0.67 8.29
CA GLU A 127 18.97 1.17 7.51
C GLU A 127 19.71 2.31 8.22
N GLU A 128 18.99 3.20 8.91
CA GLU A 128 19.58 4.25 9.74
C GLU A 128 20.22 3.73 11.05
N GLY A 129 20.14 2.42 11.30
CA GLY A 129 20.78 1.76 12.43
C GLY A 129 19.92 1.70 13.69
N TYR A 130 18.61 1.87 13.58
CA TYR A 130 17.68 1.59 14.68
C TYR A 130 17.35 0.09 14.72
N PHE A 131 16.85 -0.37 15.87
CA PHE A 131 16.51 -1.78 16.11
C PHE A 131 17.67 -2.78 15.92
N ASN A 132 18.87 -2.45 16.40
CA ASN A 132 20.07 -3.29 16.25
C ASN A 132 20.76 -3.68 17.59
N ASP A 133 20.10 -3.48 18.74
CA ASP A 133 20.68 -3.81 20.05
C ASP A 133 20.41 -5.25 20.50
N GLY A 134 19.82 -6.09 19.65
CA GLY A 134 19.51 -7.50 19.92
C GLY A 134 18.33 -7.71 20.86
N ARG A 135 17.36 -6.80 20.88
CA ARG A 135 16.13 -6.91 21.68
C ARG A 135 15.03 -7.69 20.98
N PRO A 136 14.00 -8.17 21.70
CA PRO A 136 12.89 -8.88 21.07
C PRO A 136 12.16 -8.05 20.00
N GLU A 137 12.03 -6.73 20.18
CA GLU A 137 11.48 -5.86 19.14
C GLU A 137 12.41 -5.71 17.92
N ASP A 138 13.72 -5.90 18.09
CA ASP A 138 14.70 -5.85 17.00
C ASP A 138 14.58 -7.10 16.12
N GLU A 139 14.34 -8.25 16.74
CA GLU A 139 14.03 -9.49 16.02
C GLU A 139 12.72 -9.35 15.22
N VAL A 140 11.71 -8.70 15.78
CA VAL A 140 10.45 -8.44 15.06
C VAL A 140 10.67 -7.47 13.89
N ALA A 141 11.47 -6.42 14.07
CA ALA A 141 11.81 -5.50 12.99
C ALA A 141 12.53 -6.23 11.84
N PHE A 142 13.47 -7.11 12.16
CA PHE A 142 14.18 -7.94 11.17
C PHE A 142 13.25 -8.96 10.47
N LEU A 143 12.31 -9.58 11.18
CA LEU A 143 11.36 -10.51 10.58
C LEU A 143 10.37 -9.83 9.63
N LEU A 144 10.15 -8.54 9.81
CA LEU A 144 9.27 -7.70 8.99
C LEU A 144 9.99 -6.99 7.83
N ASP A 145 11.25 -7.35 7.54
CA ASP A 145 12.03 -6.83 6.40
C ASP A 145 11.35 -7.04 5.03
N ASP A 146 10.47 -8.05 4.92
CA ASP A 146 9.63 -8.32 3.73
C ASP A 146 8.13 -8.11 4.00
N TRP A 147 7.79 -7.44 5.10
CA TRP A 147 6.40 -7.13 5.47
C TRP A 147 5.46 -8.33 5.63
N ASP A 148 6.03 -9.51 5.89
CA ASP A 148 5.29 -10.77 6.05
C ASP A 148 4.84 -10.97 7.52
N PHE A 149 3.67 -10.42 7.84
CA PHE A 149 3.04 -10.61 9.15
C PHE A 149 2.64 -12.06 9.44
N GLU A 150 2.49 -12.92 8.44
CA GLU A 150 2.07 -14.32 8.66
C GLU A 150 3.12 -15.11 9.45
N ARG A 151 4.38 -14.68 9.37
CA ARG A 151 5.51 -15.28 10.09
C ARG A 151 5.60 -14.88 11.57
N LEU A 152 4.88 -13.85 11.99
CA LEU A 152 4.91 -13.41 13.38
C LEU A 152 4.06 -14.31 14.28
N THR A 153 4.59 -14.64 15.45
CA THR A 153 3.81 -15.19 16.56
C THR A 153 2.92 -14.12 17.19
N GLU A 154 1.94 -14.52 18.00
CA GLU A 154 1.07 -13.57 18.74
C GLU A 154 1.89 -12.63 19.65
N GLY A 155 2.94 -13.14 20.29
CA GLY A 155 3.84 -12.31 21.11
C GLY A 155 4.63 -11.30 20.30
N GLN A 156 5.07 -11.68 19.09
CA GLN A 156 5.78 -10.79 18.17
C GLN A 156 4.86 -9.73 17.56
N ARG A 157 3.61 -10.08 17.20
CA ARG A 157 2.59 -9.10 16.80
C ARG A 157 2.34 -8.07 17.88
N LYS A 158 2.22 -8.53 19.13
CA LYS A 158 2.05 -7.62 20.27
C LYS A 158 3.25 -6.68 20.44
N LEU A 159 4.48 -7.18 20.27
CA LEU A 159 5.69 -6.35 20.30
C LEU A 159 5.70 -5.31 19.17
N TYR A 160 5.29 -5.70 17.97
CA TYR A 160 5.12 -4.77 16.86
C TYR A 160 4.12 -3.66 17.20
N ASP A 161 2.91 -4.02 17.62
CA ASP A 161 1.83 -3.06 17.90
C ASP A 161 2.19 -2.11 19.06
N GLU A 162 2.81 -2.62 20.12
CA GLU A 162 3.07 -1.84 21.34
C GLU A 162 4.37 -1.02 21.26
N ARG A 163 5.37 -1.47 20.49
CA ARG A 163 6.72 -0.87 20.53
C ARG A 163 7.20 -0.32 19.20
N ILE A 164 7.00 -1.04 18.10
CA ILE A 164 7.55 -0.68 16.78
C ILE A 164 6.60 0.30 16.09
N TYR A 165 5.33 -0.05 15.98
CA TYR A 165 4.31 0.76 15.30
C TYR A 165 4.22 2.21 15.84
N PRO A 166 4.25 2.48 17.16
CA PRO A 166 4.24 3.86 17.66
C PRO A 166 5.51 4.64 17.28
N LEU A 167 6.66 3.97 17.18
CA LEU A 167 7.91 4.60 16.77
C LEU A 167 7.90 4.93 15.28
N MET A 168 7.36 4.04 14.45
CA MET A 168 7.14 4.31 13.02
C MET A 168 6.19 5.50 12.82
N ARG A 169 5.13 5.61 13.63
CA ARG A 169 4.24 6.79 13.57
C ARG A 169 4.98 8.08 13.91
N ILE A 170 5.80 8.07 14.96
CA ILE A 170 6.58 9.25 15.36
C ILE A 170 7.61 9.58 14.29
N TRP A 171 8.27 8.57 13.70
CA TRP A 171 9.18 8.75 12.58
C TRP A 171 8.50 9.51 11.43
N PHE A 172 7.29 9.09 11.07
CA PHE A 172 6.57 9.62 9.94
C PHE A 172 5.93 10.99 10.19
N PHE A 173 5.32 11.21 11.37
CA PHE A 173 4.57 12.45 11.67
C PHE A 173 5.37 13.50 12.44
N GLU A 174 6.32 13.09 13.28
CA GLU A 174 6.97 13.92 14.29
C GLU A 174 8.48 13.61 14.34
N ARG A 175 9.14 13.63 13.18
CA ARG A 175 10.55 13.22 13.02
C ARG A 175 11.47 13.92 14.03
N GLU A 176 11.24 15.19 14.37
CA GLU A 176 12.05 15.90 15.36
C GLU A 176 11.95 15.34 16.79
N ARG A 177 10.89 14.61 17.12
CA ARG A 177 10.69 13.98 18.44
C ARG A 177 11.19 12.54 18.48
N PHE A 178 11.50 11.96 17.33
CA PHE A 178 11.82 10.54 17.20
C PHE A 178 12.96 10.10 18.11
N GLU A 179 14.10 10.79 18.07
CA GLU A 179 15.31 10.45 18.84
C GLU A 179 15.05 10.34 20.34
N GLY A 180 14.33 11.32 20.91
CA GLY A 180 14.01 11.33 22.34
C GLY A 180 13.02 10.22 22.72
N GLU A 181 12.03 9.96 21.88
CA GLU A 181 11.03 8.90 22.11
C GLU A 181 11.60 7.50 21.89
N TYR A 182 12.51 7.33 20.94
CA TYR A 182 13.26 6.11 20.72
C TYR A 182 14.11 5.81 21.95
N ALA A 183 14.99 6.73 22.36
CA ALA A 183 15.84 6.55 23.54
C ALA A 183 15.02 6.23 24.80
N ARG A 184 13.94 6.98 25.08
CA ARG A 184 13.05 6.73 26.21
C ARG A 184 12.44 5.33 26.18
N ARG A 185 11.89 4.91 25.04
CA ARG A 185 11.31 3.56 24.90
C ARG A 185 12.37 2.47 24.99
N ARG A 186 13.61 2.74 24.59
CA ARG A 186 14.72 1.81 24.80
C ARG A 186 15.13 1.74 26.27
N GLU A 187 14.99 2.80 27.06
CA GLU A 187 15.27 2.75 28.51
C GLU A 187 14.16 2.06 29.32
N GLU A 188 12.90 2.18 28.89
CA GLU A 188 11.73 1.60 29.57
C GLU A 188 11.61 0.07 29.47
N TRP A 189 12.53 -0.62 28.77
CA TRP A 189 12.53 -2.08 28.71
C TRP A 189 12.98 -2.68 30.06
N PRO A 190 12.12 -3.44 30.77
CA PRO A 190 12.54 -4.13 31.98
C PRO A 190 13.53 -5.23 31.60
N ARG A 191 14.70 -5.28 32.25
CA ARG A 191 15.76 -6.29 32.05
C ARG A 191 15.32 -7.76 32.33
N ASP A 192 14.05 -8.01 32.64
CA ASP A 192 13.55 -9.26 33.21
C ASP A 192 12.64 -10.09 32.28
N LEU A 193 12.49 -9.75 31.00
CA LEU A 193 11.89 -10.67 30.03
C LEU A 193 12.97 -11.63 29.50
N PRO A 194 12.80 -12.96 29.67
CA PRO A 194 13.84 -13.91 29.31
C PRO A 194 14.09 -13.87 27.80
N HIS A 195 15.35 -13.69 27.40
CA HIS A 195 15.82 -14.01 26.06
C HIS A 195 15.41 -15.46 25.75
N ASP A 196 14.51 -15.66 24.79
CA ASP A 196 14.31 -17.00 24.24
C ASP A 196 15.52 -17.33 23.37
N ASN A 197 16.57 -17.85 24.01
CA ASN A 197 17.86 -18.22 23.41
C ASN A 197 17.77 -19.44 22.46
N ARG A 198 16.62 -19.68 21.81
CA ARG A 198 16.43 -20.83 20.92
C ARG A 198 16.94 -20.64 19.50
N GLN A 199 17.47 -19.46 19.14
CA GLN A 199 18.05 -19.25 17.79
C GLN A 199 19.59 -19.38 17.71
N LEU A 200 20.31 -19.50 18.82
CA LEU A 200 21.77 -19.66 18.80
C LEU A 200 22.26 -21.10 18.50
N SER A 201 21.36 -22.05 18.26
CA SER A 201 21.72 -23.46 18.01
C SER A 201 21.78 -23.87 16.53
N LEU A 202 21.55 -22.97 15.57
CA LEU A 202 21.56 -23.32 14.14
C LEU A 202 22.94 -23.22 13.44
N PHE A 203 23.97 -22.74 14.13
CA PHE A 203 25.34 -22.64 13.57
C PHE A 203 26.42 -23.35 14.40
N ALA A 204 26.04 -24.26 15.30
CA ALA A 204 26.98 -25.08 16.06
C ALA A 204 26.69 -26.58 15.84
N ALA A 205 27.01 -27.08 14.65
CA ALA A 205 27.26 -28.49 14.36
C ALA A 205 28.18 -28.64 13.14
#